data_AF-A0A0A0B144-F1
#
_entry.id   AF-A0A0A0B144-F1
#
_cell.length_a   1.000
_cell.length_b   1.000
_cell.length_c   1.000
_cell.angle_alpha   90.00
_cell.angle_beta   90.00
_cell.angle_gamma   90.00
#
_symmetry.space_group_name_H-M   'P 1'
#
loop_
_entity.id
_entity.type
_entity.pdbx_description
1 polymer ?
#
loop_
_entity_poly.entity_id
_entity_poly.type
_entity_poly.pdbx_seq_one_letter_code
_entity_poly.pdbx_strand_id
1 'polypeptide(L)' 'MENNSTLEVVYIAKNNIIQNTTATGKYNVSMSFYESDSFSKPVRQSPYYVDLNQTLFAQVTLRSADPNLL' A
#
# COMPACT_ATOMS: atom_id res chain seq x y z
N MET A 1 0.12 -13.15 10.28
CA MET A 1 1.22 -12.78 9.37
C MET A 1 1.14 -11.28 9.17
N GLU A 2 2.10 -10.53 9.69
CA GLU A 2 2.20 -9.07 9.48
C GLU A 2 2.93 -8.82 8.16
N ASN A 3 2.30 -8.05 7.27
CA ASN A 3 2.85 -7.71 5.96
C ASN A 3 3.66 -6.41 6.10
N ASN A 4 4.96 -6.53 6.29
CA ASN A 4 5.85 -5.36 6.35
C ASN A 4 6.16 -4.86 4.94
N SER A 5 5.70 -3.66 4.60
CA SER A 5 6.04 -2.94 3.37
C SER A 5 7.04 -1.81 3.67
N THR A 6 8.22 -1.85 3.02
CA THR A 6 9.27 -0.82 3.10
C THR A 6 9.22 0.04 1.83
N LEU A 7 9.21 1.37 2.00
CA LEU A 7 9.33 2.35 0.91
C LEU A 7 10.67 3.07 1.05
N GLU A 8 11.45 3.12 -0.03
CA GLU A 8 12.75 3.81 -0.11
C GLU A 8 12.64 4.97 -1.09
N VAL A 9 12.93 6.20 -0.65
CA VAL A 9 12.87 7.41 -1.48
C VAL A 9 14.24 8.09 -1.45
N VAL A 10 14.83 8.31 -2.62
CA VAL A 10 16.15 8.94 -2.79
C VAL A 10 15.97 10.34 -3.38
N TYR A 11 16.49 11.36 -2.70
CA TYR A 11 16.53 12.74 -3.21
C TYR A 11 17.96 13.13 -3.60
N ILE A 12 18.12 13.74 -4.78
CA ILE A 12 19.41 14.32 -5.22
C ILE A 12 19.29 15.84 -5.15
N ALA A 13 19.81 16.45 -4.10
CA ALA A 13 19.90 17.90 -3.99
C ALA A 13 21.16 18.41 -4.72
N LYS A 14 20.96 19.27 -5.74
CA LYS A 14 22.05 20.00 -6.40
C LYS A 14 22.48 21.17 -5.50
N ASN A 15 23.31 20.88 -4.51
CA ASN A 15 24.21 21.86 -3.92
C ASN A 15 25.54 21.14 -3.66
N ASN A 16 26.66 21.86 -3.58
CA ASN A 16 28.04 21.31 -3.58
C ASN A 16 28.42 20.36 -2.40
N ILE A 17 27.44 19.79 -1.71
CA ILE A 17 27.59 18.83 -0.63
C ILE A 17 26.67 17.64 -0.95
N ILE A 18 27.23 16.53 -1.40
CA ILE A 18 26.49 15.28 -1.58
C ILE A 18 26.17 14.75 -0.18
N GLN A 19 24.94 14.97 0.28
CA GLN A 19 24.41 14.33 1.50
C GLN A 19 23.45 13.21 1.09
N ASN A 20 23.87 11.96 1.32
CA ASN A 20 23.02 10.80 1.12
C ASN A 20 22.16 10.61 2.37
N THR A 21 21.06 11.36 2.47
CA THR A 21 20.09 11.17 3.55
C THR A 21 19.12 10.06 3.17
N THR A 22 19.32 8.86 3.70
CA THR A 22 18.35 7.76 3.57
C THR A 22 17.34 7.87 4.72
N ALA A 23 16.07 8.06 4.39
CA ALA A 23 14.98 8.04 5.35
C ALA A 23 14.10 6.80 5.10
N THR A 24 13.88 6.01 6.14
CA THR A 24 13.03 4.81 6.07
C THR A 24 11.71 5.08 6.79
N GLY A 25 10.60 5.04 6.05
CA GLY A 25 9.25 5.15 6.60
C GLY A 25 8.59 3.78 6.73
N LYS A 26 7.91 3.53 7.86
CA LYS A 26 7.01 2.38 8.01
C LYS A 26 5.58 2.88 7.93
N TYR A 27 4.81 2.31 7.00
CA TYR A 27 3.42 2.68 6.80
C TYR A 27 2.49 1.48 7.00
N ASN A 28 1.40 1.72 7.71
CA ASN A 28 0.38 0.70 7.94
C ASN A 28 -0.55 0.66 6.73
N VAL A 29 -0.31 -0.31 5.84
CA VAL A 29 -1.14 -0.55 4.66
C VAL A 29 -1.97 -1.80 4.87
N SER A 30 -3.27 -1.73 4.58
CA SER A 30 -4.16 -2.88 4.56
C SER A 30 -4.88 -3.00 3.22
N MET A 31 -5.06 -4.22 2.72
CA MET A 31 -5.80 -4.50 1.49
C MET A 31 -6.98 -5.42 1.78
N SER A 32 -8.09 -5.24 1.05
CA SER A 32 -9.26 -6.13 1.13
C SER A 32 -9.89 -6.32 -0.25
N PHE A 33 -10.32 -7.54 -0.55
CA PHE A 33 -11.08 -7.87 -1.74
C PHE A 33 -12.58 -7.69 -1.49
N TYR A 34 -13.33 -7.40 -2.55
CA TYR A 34 -14.77 -7.15 -2.50
C TYR A 34 -15.49 -7.91 -3.59
N GLU A 35 -16.76 -8.22 -3.35
CA GLU A 35 -17.61 -8.95 -4.31
C GLU A 35 -17.94 -8.12 -5.57
N SER A 36 -17.93 -6.78 -5.45
CA SER A 36 -18.24 -5.87 -6.56
C SER A 36 -17.53 -4.51 -6.43
N ASP A 37 -17.63 -3.71 -7.49
CA ASP A 37 -17.16 -2.32 -7.60
C ASP A 37 -17.83 -1.34 -6.62
N SER A 38 -18.92 -1.75 -5.98
CA SER A 38 -19.54 -0.98 -4.90
C SER A 38 -18.70 -0.91 -3.62
N PHE A 39 -17.70 -1.81 -3.49
CA PHE A 39 -16.85 -1.96 -2.29
C PHE A 39 -17.65 -2.11 -0.97
N SER A 40 -18.90 -2.59 -1.02
CA SER A 40 -19.74 -2.70 0.18
C SER A 40 -19.59 -4.03 0.92
N LYS A 41 -19.22 -5.09 0.21
CA LYS A 41 -19.15 -6.46 0.74
C LYS A 41 -17.72 -7.01 0.64
N PRO A 42 -16.93 -6.94 1.73
CA PRO A 42 -15.57 -7.45 1.73
C PRO A 42 -15.56 -8.98 1.79
N VAL A 43 -14.70 -9.61 1.00
CA VAL A 43 -14.42 -11.05 1.03
C VAL A 43 -13.56 -11.35 2.24
N ARG A 44 -14.09 -12.15 3.17
CA ARG A 44 -13.42 -12.52 4.44
C ARG A 44 -12.93 -13.97 4.47
N GLN A 45 -13.39 -14.79 3.54
CA GLN A 45 -13.05 -16.21 3.48
C GLN A 45 -11.67 -16.39 2.84
N SER A 46 -10.86 -17.26 3.44
CA SER A 46 -9.53 -17.62 2.95
C SER A 46 -9.42 -19.14 2.84
N PRO A 47 -8.96 -19.69 1.70
CA PRO A 47 -8.53 -18.98 0.49
C PRO A 47 -9.70 -18.43 -0.35
N TYR A 48 -9.49 -17.32 -1.06
CA TYR A 48 -10.44 -16.78 -2.03
C TYR A 48 -10.13 -17.33 -3.42
N TYR A 49 -10.90 -18.32 -3.87
CA TYR A 49 -10.76 -18.91 -5.21
C TYR A 49 -11.43 -18.02 -6.26
N VAL A 50 -10.77 -17.86 -7.41
CA VAL A 50 -11.21 -16.99 -8.51
C VAL A 50 -11.08 -17.74 -9.84
N ASP A 51 -11.95 -17.39 -10.78
CA ASP A 51 -11.95 -17.96 -12.12
C ASP A 51 -11.08 -17.16 -13.10
N LEU A 52 -10.65 -17.81 -14.18
CA LEU A 52 -9.99 -17.13 -15.28
C LEU A 52 -10.95 -16.10 -15.92
N ASN A 53 -10.42 -14.94 -16.29
CA ASN A 53 -11.17 -13.80 -16.82
C ASN A 53 -12.19 -13.15 -15.85
N GLN A 54 -12.12 -13.46 -14.55
CA GLN A 54 -12.91 -12.78 -13.53
C GLN A 54 -12.33 -11.40 -13.20
N THR A 55 -13.18 -10.37 -13.15
CA THR A 55 -12.81 -9.07 -12.61
C THR A 55 -12.84 -9.10 -11.08
N LEU A 56 -11.75 -8.68 -10.46
CA LEU A 56 -11.61 -8.60 -9.00
C LEU A 56 -11.62 -7.15 -8.54
N PHE A 57 -12.30 -6.90 -7.42
CA PHE A 57 -12.38 -5.60 -6.81
C PHE A 57 -11.58 -5.61 -5.52
N ALA A 58 -10.65 -4.66 -5.38
CA ALA A 58 -9.84 -4.55 -4.19
C ALA A 58 -9.67 -3.09 -3.77
N GLN A 59 -9.63 -2.87 -2.46
CA GLN A 59 -9.33 -1.56 -1.87
C GLN A 59 -8.08 -1.66 -1.02
N VAL A 60 -7.19 -0.68 -1.18
CA VAL A 60 -6.00 -0.52 -0.37
C VAL A 60 -6.18 0.73 0.49
N THR A 61 -5.98 0.58 1.79
CA THR A 61 -6.03 1.67 2.76
C THR A 61 -4.64 1.90 3.33
N LEU A 62 -4.13 3.10 3.16
CA LEU A 62 -2.91 3.59 3.80
C LEU A 62 -3.31 4.37 5.05
N ARG A 63 -2.89 3.88 6.23
CA ARG A 63 -3.02 4.61 7.49
C ARG A 63 -1.68 5.27 7.81
N SER A 64 -1.63 6.58 7.63
CA SER A 64 -0.49 7.42 8.01
C SER A 64 -0.92 8.45 9.05
N ALA A 65 -0.07 8.69 10.04
CA ALA A 65 -0.20 9.83 10.94
C ALA A 65 0.47 11.10 10.35
N ASP A 66 1.26 10.95 9.29
CA ASP A 66 1.86 12.05 8.54
C ASP A 66 0.87 12.54 7.47
N PRO A 67 0.32 13.76 7.62
CA PRO A 67 -0.60 14.34 6.64
C PRO A 67 0.08 14.76 5.33
N ASN A 68 1.42 14.85 5.28
CA ASN A 68 2.17 15.23 4.07
C ASN A 68 2.57 14.02 3.21
N LEU A 69 2.06 12.83 3.52
CA LEU A 69 2.39 11.60 2.79
C LEU A 69 1.57 11.43 1.49
N LEU A 70 0.47 12.17 1.35
CA LEU A 70 -0.43 12.12 0.19
C LEU A 70 0.00 13.07 -0.93
#